data_AF-A0A9D6L6N0-F1
#
_entry.id   AF-A0A9D6L6N0-F1
#
_cell.length_a   1.000
_cell.length_b   1.000
_cell.length_c   1.000
_cell.angle_alpha   90.00
_cell.angle_beta   90.00
_cell.angle_gamma   90.00
#
_symmetry.space_group_name_H-M   'P 1'
#
loop_
_entity.id
_entity.type
_entity.pdbx_description
1 polymer ?
#
loop_
_entity_poly.entity_id
_entity_poly.type
_entity_poly.pdbx_seq_one_letter_code
_entity_poly.pdbx_strand_id
1 'polypeptide(L)'
;PVPDYSAELDRSVRGLRIGIPREYFAEGMDPAVRQKVEAGIKLLESLGCVPVELRMPHTDYAIATYYIVATAEASSNLARYDGVRYGLRVPGATLLDMYKKTRGRGFGPEVKRRIMLGTYALSSGYYDAYYLKAQKVRTLIARDFVQAFQKVDAIVTPTSPCPAFRLGEKTADPLQMYLADIYTVTGSLAGVPGISVPCGKTPQGLPVGLQIFGPYFEESRVLQLAHAFEKAGGFSVA
;
A
#
# COMPACT_ATOMS: atom_id res chain seq x y z
N PRO A 1 -18.14 1.94 -19.29
CA PRO A 1 -18.34 3.32 -18.78
C PRO A 1 -18.03 3.33 -17.28
N VAL A 2 -17.45 4.41 -16.75
CA VAL A 2 -17.21 4.54 -15.31
C VAL A 2 -18.56 4.68 -14.59
N PRO A 3 -18.87 3.91 -13.52
CA PRO A 3 -20.12 4.04 -12.78
C PRO A 3 -20.29 5.41 -12.11
N ASP A 4 -21.53 5.82 -11.84
CA ASP A 4 -21.81 6.96 -10.95
C ASP A 4 -21.67 6.51 -9.50
N TYR A 5 -20.48 6.67 -8.93
CA TYR A 5 -20.19 6.20 -7.58
C TYR A 5 -21.10 6.79 -6.50
N SER A 6 -21.57 8.03 -6.70
CA SER A 6 -22.40 8.72 -5.71
C SER A 6 -23.79 8.10 -5.60
N ALA A 7 -24.35 7.67 -6.73
CA ALA A 7 -25.63 6.97 -6.80
C ALA A 7 -25.59 5.56 -6.16
N GLU A 8 -24.39 4.99 -6.00
CA GLU A 8 -24.19 3.62 -5.52
C GLU A 8 -23.93 3.53 -4.01
N LEU A 9 -23.66 4.67 -3.34
CA LEU A 9 -23.23 4.69 -1.93
C LEU A 9 -24.26 4.07 -0.97
N ASP A 10 -25.55 4.34 -1.18
CA ASP A 10 -26.63 3.91 -0.28
C ASP A 10 -27.13 2.49 -0.57
N ARG A 11 -26.49 1.75 -1.49
CA ARG A 11 -26.84 0.35 -1.73
C ARG A 11 -26.57 -0.49 -0.49
N SER A 12 -27.43 -1.49 -0.26
CA SER A 12 -27.26 -2.40 0.87
C SER A 12 -25.98 -3.22 0.76
N VAL A 13 -25.22 -3.30 1.87
CA VAL A 13 -24.02 -4.14 1.99
C VAL A 13 -24.33 -5.55 2.52
N ARG A 14 -25.60 -5.82 2.84
CA ARG A 14 -26.03 -7.12 3.37
C ARG A 14 -25.76 -8.23 2.34
N GLY A 15 -25.15 -9.31 2.80
CA GLY A 15 -24.80 -10.48 2.00
C GLY A 15 -23.46 -10.36 1.27
N LEU A 16 -22.82 -9.18 1.27
CA LEU A 16 -21.48 -9.04 0.70
C LEU A 16 -20.47 -9.86 1.51
N ARG A 17 -19.68 -10.68 0.82
CA ARG A 17 -18.61 -11.46 1.45
C ARG A 17 -17.39 -10.59 1.60
N ILE A 18 -16.90 -10.43 2.83
CA ILE A 18 -15.70 -9.65 3.13
C ILE A 18 -14.56 -10.59 3.51
N GLY A 19 -13.48 -10.54 2.74
CA GLY A 19 -12.30 -11.37 2.90
C GLY A 19 -11.38 -10.87 4.00
N ILE A 20 -10.91 -11.75 4.87
CA ILE A 20 -9.99 -11.43 5.96
C ILE A 20 -8.73 -12.29 5.79
N PRO A 21 -7.63 -11.75 5.23
CA PRO A 21 -6.41 -12.51 5.01
C PRO A 21 -5.71 -12.83 6.33
N ARG A 22 -5.50 -14.11 6.64
CA ARG A 22 -4.83 -14.55 7.88
C ARG A 22 -3.45 -13.88 8.07
N GLU A 23 -2.70 -13.77 6.98
CA GLU A 23 -1.34 -13.22 6.97
C GLU A 23 -1.28 -11.75 7.44
N TYR A 24 -2.38 -11.01 7.31
CA TYR A 24 -2.43 -9.59 7.66
C TYR A 24 -2.74 -9.38 9.15
N PHE A 25 -3.03 -10.46 9.88
CA PHE A 25 -3.27 -10.50 11.32
C PHE A 25 -2.22 -11.36 12.02
N ALA A 26 -1.00 -11.43 11.48
CA ALA A 26 0.14 -12.16 12.05
C ALA A 26 0.83 -11.40 13.20
N GLU A 27 1.92 -11.96 13.73
CA GLU A 27 2.73 -11.35 14.78
C GLU A 27 3.39 -10.03 14.31
N GLY A 28 3.54 -9.06 15.23
CA GLY A 28 4.15 -7.75 14.96
C GLY A 28 3.18 -6.59 14.76
N MET A 29 1.87 -6.85 14.69
CA MET A 29 0.84 -5.80 14.73
C MET A 29 0.64 -5.28 16.16
N ASP A 30 0.48 -3.97 16.29
CA ASP A 30 0.09 -3.31 17.54
C ASP A 30 -1.26 -3.86 18.05
N PRO A 31 -1.35 -4.31 19.32
CA PRO A 31 -2.58 -4.88 19.87
C PRO A 31 -3.79 -3.95 19.82
N ALA A 32 -3.59 -2.63 19.98
CA ALA A 32 -4.68 -1.66 19.89
C ALA A 32 -5.18 -1.52 18.45
N VAL A 33 -4.28 -1.58 17.46
CA VAL A 33 -4.66 -1.62 16.04
C VAL A 33 -5.48 -2.88 15.75
N ARG A 34 -4.99 -4.05 16.18
CA ARG A 34 -5.69 -5.33 16.02
C ARG A 34 -7.10 -5.27 16.58
N GLN A 35 -7.23 -4.87 17.85
CA GLN A 35 -8.51 -4.79 18.55
C GLN A 35 -9.51 -3.92 17.78
N LYS A 36 -9.05 -2.75 17.31
CA LYS A 36 -9.90 -1.83 16.56
C LYS A 36 -10.34 -2.35 15.21
N VAL A 37 -9.43 -2.95 14.44
CA VAL A 37 -9.77 -3.53 13.14
C VAL A 37 -10.72 -4.73 13.29
N GLU A 38 -10.50 -5.58 14.29
CA GLU A 38 -11.42 -6.69 14.59
C GLU A 38 -12.80 -6.18 15.00
N ALA A 39 -12.89 -5.10 15.78
CA ALA A 39 -14.15 -4.46 16.12
C ALA A 39 -14.82 -3.82 14.89
N GLY A 40 -14.04 -3.25 13.96
CA GLY A 40 -14.54 -2.75 12.68
C GLY A 40 -15.09 -3.87 11.78
N ILE A 41 -14.43 -5.02 11.74
CA ILE A 41 -14.93 -6.21 11.03
C ILE A 41 -16.26 -6.67 11.63
N LYS A 42 -16.39 -6.71 12.97
CA LYS A 42 -17.65 -7.03 13.65
C LYS A 42 -18.77 -6.03 13.35
N LEU A 43 -18.43 -4.75 13.16
CA LEU A 43 -19.40 -3.74 12.73
C LEU A 43 -19.90 -4.03 11.31
N LEU A 44 -19.01 -4.38 10.37
CA LEU A 44 -19.44 -4.79 9.02
C LEU A 44 -20.31 -6.06 9.05
N GLU A 45 -19.98 -7.01 9.92
CA GLU A 45 -20.79 -8.21 10.13
C GLU A 45 -22.19 -7.88 10.67
N SER A 46 -22.32 -6.93 11.61
CA SER A 46 -23.62 -6.50 12.14
C SER A 46 -24.49 -5.76 11.11
N LEU A 47 -23.86 -5.14 10.09
CA LEU A 47 -24.54 -4.59 8.92
C LEU A 47 -24.99 -5.67 7.91
N GLY A 48 -24.63 -6.93 8.15
CA GLY A 48 -25.04 -8.09 7.35
C GLY A 48 -24.01 -8.55 6.32
N CYS A 49 -22.78 -8.02 6.34
CA CYS A 49 -21.68 -8.60 5.56
C CYS A 49 -21.34 -10.00 6.11
N VAL A 50 -20.77 -10.85 5.27
CA VAL A 50 -20.36 -12.22 5.62
C VAL A 50 -18.83 -12.29 5.67
N PRO A 51 -18.22 -12.35 6.87
CA PRO A 51 -16.78 -12.55 6.99
C PRO A 51 -16.35 -13.89 6.40
N VAL A 52 -15.34 -13.87 5.54
CA VAL A 52 -14.73 -15.06 4.94
C VAL A 52 -13.24 -14.97 5.15
N GLU A 53 -12.70 -15.97 5.83
CA GLU A 53 -11.27 -16.04 6.05
C GLU A 53 -10.52 -16.44 4.75
N LEU A 54 -9.40 -15.77 4.50
CA LEU A 54 -8.60 -15.95 3.28
C LEU A 54 -7.16 -16.33 3.61
N ARG A 55 -6.50 -16.92 2.61
CA ARG A 55 -5.07 -17.20 2.61
C ARG A 55 -4.42 -16.49 1.42
N MET A 56 -3.42 -15.67 1.69
CA MET A 56 -2.66 -14.90 0.70
C MET A 56 -1.16 -15.20 0.87
N PRO A 57 -0.70 -16.37 0.36
CA PRO A 57 0.58 -16.95 0.73
C PRO A 57 1.80 -16.15 0.26
N HIS A 58 1.65 -15.21 -0.68
CA HIS A 58 2.77 -14.41 -1.18
C HIS A 58 2.91 -13.02 -0.51
N THR A 59 2.12 -12.75 0.52
CA THR A 59 2.10 -11.47 1.25
C THR A 59 3.49 -11.10 1.80
N ASP A 60 4.21 -12.06 2.39
CA ASP A 60 5.53 -11.81 2.99
C ASP A 60 6.58 -11.31 1.98
N TYR A 61 6.38 -11.58 0.70
CA TYR A 61 7.27 -11.12 -0.37
C TYR A 61 6.94 -9.72 -0.88
N ALA A 62 5.83 -9.12 -0.45
CA ALA A 62 5.31 -7.89 -1.03
C ALA A 62 6.24 -6.69 -0.81
N ILE A 63 6.78 -6.51 0.41
CA ILE A 63 7.72 -5.43 0.70
C ILE A 63 8.97 -5.56 -0.19
N ALA A 64 9.63 -6.72 -0.19
CA ALA A 64 10.84 -6.93 -0.99
C ALA A 64 10.57 -6.72 -2.50
N THR A 65 9.45 -7.23 -3.00
CA THR A 65 9.02 -7.06 -4.39
C THR A 65 8.79 -5.59 -4.72
N TYR A 66 8.06 -4.87 -3.87
CA TYR A 66 7.77 -3.44 -4.05
C TYR A 66 9.06 -2.61 -4.09
N TYR A 67 9.98 -2.82 -3.15
CA TYR A 67 11.22 -2.04 -3.11
C TYR A 67 12.10 -2.27 -4.33
N ILE A 68 12.13 -3.48 -4.91
CA ILE A 68 12.86 -3.70 -6.16
C ILE A 68 12.17 -3.00 -7.33
N VAL A 69 10.86 -3.21 -7.51
CA VAL A 69 10.11 -2.65 -8.64
C VAL A 69 10.08 -1.12 -8.58
N ALA A 70 9.68 -0.56 -7.45
CA ALA A 70 9.53 0.89 -7.28
C ALA A 70 10.86 1.62 -7.41
N THR A 71 11.96 1.08 -6.88
CA THR A 71 13.28 1.75 -7.00
C THR A 71 13.84 1.65 -8.41
N ALA A 72 13.70 0.50 -9.08
CA ALA A 72 14.08 0.32 -10.48
C ALA A 72 13.35 1.34 -11.36
N GLU A 73 12.03 1.43 -11.25
CA GLU A 73 11.23 2.37 -12.03
C GLU A 73 11.53 3.83 -11.66
N ALA A 74 11.73 4.14 -10.38
CA ALA A 74 12.15 5.47 -9.93
C ALA A 74 13.49 5.88 -10.55
N SER A 75 14.47 4.97 -10.64
CA SER A 75 15.79 5.29 -11.21
C SER A 75 15.71 5.76 -12.66
N SER A 76 14.79 5.18 -13.44
CA SER A 76 14.52 5.57 -14.83
C SER A 76 13.66 6.84 -14.89
N ASN A 77 12.54 6.88 -14.16
CA ASN A 77 11.62 8.02 -14.17
C ASN A 77 12.31 9.33 -13.75
N LEU A 78 13.19 9.27 -12.76
CA LEU A 78 13.92 10.43 -12.24
C LEU A 78 15.16 10.79 -13.08
N ALA A 79 15.52 10.02 -14.11
CA ALA A 79 16.65 10.34 -14.99
C ALA A 79 16.44 11.67 -15.74
N ARG A 80 15.17 12.05 -16.00
CA ARG A 80 14.79 13.30 -16.68
C ARG A 80 15.17 14.58 -15.91
N TYR A 81 15.42 14.49 -14.60
CA TYR A 81 15.81 15.64 -13.78
C TYR A 81 17.32 15.82 -13.88
N ASP A 82 17.70 16.63 -14.86
CA ASP A 82 19.07 16.81 -15.34
C ASP A 82 19.48 18.30 -15.36
N GLY A 83 18.53 19.21 -15.10
CA GLY A 83 18.73 20.65 -15.10
C GLY A 83 18.87 21.26 -16.50
N VAL A 84 18.57 20.53 -17.58
CA VAL A 84 18.69 21.06 -18.95
C VAL A 84 17.45 21.84 -19.37
N ARG A 85 16.28 21.22 -19.24
CA ARG A 85 15.01 21.78 -19.70
C ARG A 85 14.31 22.59 -18.61
N TYR A 86 14.46 22.20 -17.35
CA TYR A 86 13.73 22.79 -16.22
C TYR A 86 14.38 22.45 -14.88
N GLY A 87 13.96 23.17 -13.84
CA GLY A 87 14.36 22.93 -12.45
C GLY A 87 15.74 23.48 -12.10
N LEU A 88 16.31 22.96 -11.01
CA LEU A 88 17.66 23.33 -10.57
C LEU A 88 18.69 22.98 -11.65
N ARG A 89 19.60 23.90 -11.92
CA ARG A 89 20.83 23.66 -12.70
C ARG A 89 22.03 24.17 -11.92
N VAL A 90 22.99 23.29 -11.68
CA VAL A 90 24.26 23.65 -11.05
C VAL A 90 25.35 23.69 -12.13
N PRO A 91 26.05 24.82 -12.33
CA PRO A 91 27.14 24.92 -13.31
C PRO A 91 28.22 23.85 -13.09
N GLY A 92 28.75 23.31 -14.20
CA GLY A 92 29.84 22.34 -14.21
C GLY A 92 30.78 22.59 -15.38
N ALA A 93 32.03 22.12 -15.27
CA ALA A 93 33.06 22.32 -16.29
C ALA A 93 32.78 21.53 -17.58
N THR A 94 32.01 20.44 -17.46
CA THR A 94 31.54 19.61 -18.57
C THR A 94 30.06 19.30 -18.39
N LEU A 95 29.40 18.78 -19.43
CA LEU A 95 28.02 18.32 -19.34
C LEU A 95 27.83 17.25 -18.25
N LEU A 96 28.77 16.30 -18.16
CA LEU A 96 28.73 15.25 -17.14
C LEU A 96 28.90 15.82 -15.73
N ASP A 97 29.78 16.80 -15.55
CA ASP A 97 29.98 17.49 -14.26
C ASP A 97 28.72 18.28 -13.86
N MET A 98 28.10 19.00 -14.80
CA MET A 98 26.83 19.69 -14.59
C MET A 98 25.74 18.71 -14.12
N TYR A 99 25.60 17.54 -14.76
CA TYR A 99 24.63 16.52 -14.34
C TYR A 99 24.90 15.98 -12.94
N LYS A 100 26.15 15.60 -12.64
CA LYS A 100 26.53 15.07 -11.32
C LYS A 100 26.28 16.08 -10.22
N LYS A 101 26.69 17.35 -10.40
CA LYS A 101 26.46 18.43 -9.43
C LYS A 101 24.98 18.75 -9.26
N THR A 102 24.24 18.83 -10.37
CA THR A 102 22.81 19.17 -10.34
C THR A 102 22.02 18.10 -9.58
N ARG A 103 22.18 16.82 -9.93
CA ARG A 103 21.50 15.70 -9.25
C ARG A 103 22.02 15.49 -7.82
N GLY A 104 23.32 15.71 -7.63
CA GLY A 104 24.00 15.63 -6.33
C GLY A 104 23.48 16.67 -5.34
N ARG A 105 23.17 17.89 -5.78
CA ARG A 105 22.60 18.93 -4.92
C ARG A 105 21.07 18.85 -4.85
N GLY A 106 20.41 18.48 -5.94
CA GLY A 106 18.95 18.53 -6.06
C GLY A 106 18.20 17.42 -5.34
N PHE A 107 18.76 16.21 -5.27
CA PHE A 107 18.08 15.08 -4.60
C PHE A 107 18.46 14.94 -3.14
N GLY A 108 17.46 14.71 -2.29
CA GLY A 108 17.66 14.30 -0.90
C GLY A 108 18.27 12.89 -0.77
N PRO A 109 18.77 12.51 0.43
CA PRO A 109 19.43 11.23 0.66
C PRO A 109 18.60 10.00 0.28
N GLU A 110 17.31 9.96 0.65
CA GLU A 110 16.43 8.82 0.36
C GLU A 110 16.21 8.64 -1.15
N VAL A 111 16.00 9.73 -1.89
CA VAL A 111 15.83 9.69 -3.34
C VAL A 111 17.08 9.16 -4.03
N LYS A 112 18.27 9.63 -3.61
CA LYS A 112 19.55 9.11 -4.12
C LYS A 112 19.71 7.63 -3.83
N ARG A 113 19.38 7.18 -2.61
CA ARG A 113 19.43 5.76 -2.21
C ARG A 113 18.59 4.89 -3.14
N ARG A 114 17.35 5.32 -3.43
CA ARG A 114 16.45 4.62 -4.36
C ARG A 114 16.95 4.62 -5.79
N ILE A 115 17.51 5.73 -6.28
CA ILE A 115 18.12 5.78 -7.61
C ILE A 115 19.30 4.79 -7.71
N MET A 116 20.18 4.74 -6.71
CA MET A 116 21.33 3.83 -6.69
C MET A 116 20.88 2.36 -6.68
N LEU A 117 19.94 1.99 -5.80
CA LEU A 117 19.39 0.63 -5.75
C LEU A 117 18.67 0.24 -7.04
N GLY A 118 17.86 1.14 -7.59
CA GLY A 118 17.15 0.88 -8.85
C GLY A 118 18.09 0.71 -10.05
N THR A 119 19.12 1.55 -10.14
CA THR A 119 20.13 1.44 -11.20
C THR A 119 20.89 0.12 -11.09
N TYR A 120 21.19 -0.32 -9.87
CA TYR A 120 21.80 -1.64 -9.63
C TYR A 120 20.86 -2.79 -10.02
N ALA A 121 19.59 -2.74 -9.61
CA ALA A 121 18.59 -3.76 -9.92
C ALA A 121 18.31 -3.90 -11.44
N LEU A 122 18.56 -2.83 -12.22
CA LEU A 122 18.43 -2.82 -13.68
C LEU A 122 19.75 -3.08 -14.42
N SER A 123 20.87 -3.20 -13.71
CA SER A 123 22.18 -3.36 -14.34
C SER A 123 22.36 -4.75 -14.97
N SER A 124 23.17 -4.80 -16.03
CA SER A 124 23.51 -6.05 -16.71
C SER A 124 24.11 -7.07 -15.74
N GLY A 125 23.66 -8.31 -15.80
CA GLY A 125 24.05 -9.39 -14.88
C GLY A 125 23.19 -9.49 -13.62
N TYR A 126 22.48 -8.42 -13.22
CA TYR A 126 21.62 -8.41 -12.04
C TYR A 126 20.12 -8.28 -12.36
N TYR A 127 19.78 -7.81 -13.57
CA TYR A 127 18.39 -7.63 -14.02
C TYR A 127 17.50 -8.86 -13.78
N ASP A 128 17.94 -10.04 -14.21
CA ASP A 128 17.15 -11.27 -14.11
C ASP A 128 16.94 -11.70 -12.65
N ALA A 129 17.98 -11.54 -11.82
CA ALA A 129 17.99 -11.94 -10.42
C ALA A 129 17.15 -11.01 -9.53
N TYR A 130 17.05 -9.72 -9.89
CA TYR A 130 16.32 -8.71 -9.11
C TYR A 130 15.03 -8.29 -9.80
N TYR A 131 15.08 -7.46 -10.84
CA TYR A 131 13.89 -6.83 -11.41
C TYR A 131 12.94 -7.85 -12.06
N LEU A 132 13.46 -8.76 -12.91
CA LEU A 132 12.62 -9.78 -13.52
C LEU A 132 12.03 -10.74 -12.47
N LYS A 133 12.84 -11.12 -11.46
CA LYS A 133 12.37 -11.97 -10.36
C LYS A 133 11.25 -11.27 -9.58
N ALA A 134 11.40 -9.99 -9.25
CA ALA A 134 10.37 -9.21 -8.57
C ALA A 134 9.08 -9.10 -9.40
N GLN A 135 9.18 -8.89 -10.72
CA GLN A 135 8.01 -8.88 -11.60
C GLN A 135 7.27 -10.25 -11.63
N LYS A 136 8.00 -11.36 -11.56
CA LYS A 136 7.40 -12.70 -11.42
C LYS A 136 6.70 -12.87 -10.06
N VAL A 137 7.29 -12.39 -8.96
CA VAL A 137 6.66 -12.44 -7.64
C VAL A 137 5.44 -11.52 -7.55
N ARG A 138 5.50 -10.32 -8.15
CA ARG A 138 4.34 -9.43 -8.32
C ARG A 138 3.17 -10.14 -8.99
N THR A 139 3.44 -10.97 -10.00
CA THR A 139 2.42 -11.78 -10.66
C THR A 139 1.78 -12.80 -9.71
N LEU A 140 2.55 -13.40 -8.80
CA LEU A 140 2.02 -14.31 -7.78
C LEU A 140 1.13 -13.56 -6.78
N ILE A 141 1.56 -12.40 -6.31
CA ILE A 141 0.76 -11.53 -5.43
C ILE A 141 -0.55 -11.12 -6.10
N ALA A 142 -0.51 -10.70 -7.37
CA ALA A 142 -1.72 -10.36 -8.13
C ALA A 142 -2.66 -11.57 -8.28
N ARG A 143 -2.11 -12.78 -8.48
CA ARG A 143 -2.91 -14.02 -8.52
C ARG A 143 -3.58 -14.32 -7.19
N ASP A 144 -2.95 -14.05 -6.05
CA ASP A 144 -3.57 -14.23 -4.73
C ASP A 144 -4.83 -13.36 -4.61
N PHE A 145 -4.78 -12.09 -5.04
CA PHE A 145 -5.97 -11.21 -5.07
C PHE A 145 -7.04 -11.72 -6.03
N VAL A 146 -6.67 -12.12 -7.25
CA VAL A 146 -7.64 -12.66 -8.22
C VAL A 146 -8.34 -13.91 -7.67
N GLN A 147 -7.60 -14.82 -7.03
CA GLN A 147 -8.17 -16.01 -6.41
C GLN A 147 -9.02 -15.69 -5.17
N ALA A 148 -8.62 -14.69 -4.38
CA ALA A 148 -9.41 -14.21 -3.25
C ALA A 148 -10.76 -13.65 -3.72
N PHE A 149 -10.78 -12.77 -4.73
CA PHE A 149 -12.01 -12.15 -5.24
C PHE A 149 -12.96 -13.13 -5.95
N GLN A 150 -12.55 -14.37 -6.23
CA GLN A 150 -13.50 -15.42 -6.63
C GLN A 150 -14.40 -15.86 -5.46
N LYS A 151 -13.94 -15.65 -4.22
CA LYS A 151 -14.60 -16.11 -2.99
C LYS A 151 -15.24 -14.97 -2.20
N VAL A 152 -14.81 -13.72 -2.43
CA VAL A 152 -15.24 -12.55 -1.68
C VAL A 152 -15.49 -11.36 -2.59
N ASP A 153 -16.29 -10.42 -2.12
CA ASP A 153 -16.67 -9.22 -2.86
C ASP A 153 -15.76 -8.03 -2.54
N ALA A 154 -15.12 -8.05 -1.37
CA ALA A 154 -14.08 -7.11 -0.95
C ALA A 154 -13.11 -7.80 0.01
N ILE A 155 -11.94 -7.23 0.25
CA ILE A 155 -10.96 -7.69 1.25
C ILE A 155 -10.78 -6.58 2.29
N VAL A 156 -10.87 -6.92 3.58
CA VAL A 156 -10.74 -5.99 4.71
C VAL A 156 -9.47 -6.29 5.49
N THR A 157 -8.66 -5.27 5.73
CA THR A 157 -7.36 -5.38 6.41
C THR A 157 -7.10 -4.17 7.30
N PRO A 158 -6.11 -4.19 8.21
CA PRO A 158 -5.56 -2.96 8.76
C PRO A 158 -4.90 -2.15 7.64
N THR A 159 -4.94 -0.82 7.73
CA THR A 159 -4.15 0.04 6.82
C THR A 159 -2.67 0.06 7.20
N SER A 160 -2.37 0.05 8.49
CA SER A 160 -1.01 0.11 9.05
C SER A 160 -0.88 -0.88 10.22
N PRO A 161 0.30 -1.48 10.45
CA PRO A 161 0.52 -2.38 11.59
C PRO A 161 0.62 -1.65 12.94
N CYS A 162 0.85 -0.34 12.94
CA CYS A 162 0.99 0.47 14.14
C CYS A 162 0.27 1.83 13.99
N PRO A 163 -0.06 2.53 15.08
CA PRO A 163 -0.51 3.91 15.00
C PRO A 163 0.61 4.84 14.51
N ALA A 164 0.28 6.12 14.35
CA ALA A 164 1.26 7.14 14.01
C ALA A 164 2.42 7.17 15.02
N PHE A 165 3.65 7.04 14.54
CA PHE A 165 4.87 7.15 15.34
C PHE A 165 5.37 8.60 15.38
N ARG A 166 6.21 8.94 16.37
CA ARG A 166 6.71 10.29 16.58
C ARG A 166 7.74 10.68 15.51
N LEU A 167 7.94 11.99 15.37
CA LEU A 167 9.01 12.53 14.53
C LEU A 167 10.38 12.01 15.01
N GLY A 168 11.18 11.48 14.08
CA GLY A 168 12.50 10.92 14.37
C GLY A 168 12.51 9.48 14.89
N GLU A 169 11.35 8.88 15.18
CA GLU A 169 11.29 7.56 15.83
C GLU A 169 11.79 6.42 14.93
N LYS A 170 11.51 6.49 13.62
CA LYS A 170 11.88 5.47 12.63
C LYS A 170 12.88 5.96 11.58
N THR A 171 13.66 7.00 11.89
CA THR A 171 14.60 7.57 10.90
C THR A 171 15.96 6.89 10.88
N ALA A 172 16.30 6.14 11.94
CA ALA A 172 17.59 5.46 12.06
C ALA A 172 17.65 4.13 11.27
N ASP A 173 16.52 3.43 11.15
CA ASP A 173 16.41 2.17 10.39
C ASP A 173 15.38 2.30 9.27
N PRO A 174 15.82 2.41 8.00
CA PRO A 174 14.94 2.42 6.84
C PRO A 174 14.00 1.21 6.77
N LEU A 175 14.41 0.03 7.25
CA LEU A 175 13.59 -1.18 7.18
C LEU A 175 12.36 -1.09 8.09
N GLN A 176 12.49 -0.48 9.27
CA GLN A 176 11.35 -0.26 10.17
C GLN A 176 10.30 0.68 9.57
N MET A 177 10.74 1.64 8.76
CA MET A 177 9.83 2.50 7.99
C MET A 177 9.11 1.68 6.93
N TYR A 178 9.81 0.79 6.23
CA TYR A 178 9.27 0.03 5.11
C TYR A 178 8.24 -1.00 5.56
N LEU A 179 8.40 -1.58 6.76
CA LEU A 179 7.42 -2.49 7.35
C LEU A 179 6.09 -1.79 7.70
N ALA A 180 6.04 -0.46 7.79
CA ALA A 180 4.79 0.26 7.98
C ALA A 180 3.85 0.12 6.77
N ASP A 181 4.39 -0.14 5.58
CA ASP A 181 3.63 -0.20 4.32
C ASP A 181 3.21 -1.63 3.94
N ILE A 182 3.44 -2.63 4.81
CA ILE A 182 3.26 -4.06 4.48
C ILE A 182 1.86 -4.40 3.96
N TYR A 183 0.82 -3.73 4.46
CA TYR A 183 -0.57 -3.98 4.07
C TYR A 183 -1.03 -3.16 2.86
N THR A 184 -0.32 -2.09 2.47
CA THR A 184 -0.74 -1.17 1.41
C THR A 184 -0.05 -1.47 0.07
N VAL A 185 1.21 -1.91 0.11
CA VAL A 185 1.97 -2.22 -1.12
C VAL A 185 1.40 -3.41 -1.88
N THR A 186 0.73 -4.33 -1.19
CA THR A 186 0.11 -5.51 -1.81
C THR A 186 -0.97 -5.11 -2.81
N GLY A 187 -1.82 -4.15 -2.44
CA GLY A 187 -2.83 -3.57 -3.34
C GLY A 187 -2.21 -2.87 -4.54
N SER A 188 -1.12 -2.11 -4.33
CA SER A 188 -0.37 -1.44 -5.41
C SER A 188 0.27 -2.42 -6.39
N LEU A 189 0.87 -3.51 -5.87
CA LEU A 189 1.48 -4.55 -6.67
C LEU A 189 0.46 -5.33 -7.49
N ALA A 190 -0.69 -5.64 -6.90
CA ALA A 190 -1.82 -6.27 -7.57
C ALA A 190 -2.55 -5.32 -8.53
N GLY A 191 -2.49 -4.01 -8.32
CA GLY A 191 -3.18 -3.01 -9.13
C GLY A 191 -4.68 -2.93 -8.84
N VAL A 192 -5.09 -3.22 -7.60
CA VAL A 192 -6.49 -3.23 -7.17
C VAL A 192 -6.86 -1.94 -6.44
N PRO A 193 -8.10 -1.44 -6.56
CA PRO A 193 -8.54 -0.26 -5.83
C PRO A 193 -8.60 -0.55 -4.33
N GLY A 194 -8.22 0.45 -3.52
CA GLY A 194 -8.28 0.39 -2.07
C GLY A 194 -8.67 1.72 -1.45
N ILE A 195 -9.38 1.68 -0.33
CA ILE A 195 -9.69 2.84 0.51
C ILE A 195 -9.26 2.56 1.95
N SER A 196 -8.82 3.60 2.66
CA SER A 196 -8.63 3.55 4.11
C SER A 196 -9.68 4.43 4.77
N VAL A 197 -10.41 3.87 5.74
CA VAL A 197 -11.40 4.59 6.56
C VAL A 197 -10.99 4.58 8.04
N PRO A 198 -11.30 5.62 8.81
CA PRO A 198 -11.03 5.62 10.25
C PRO A 198 -11.81 4.53 10.98
N CYS A 199 -11.15 3.80 11.87
CA CYS A 199 -11.68 2.67 12.60
C CYS A 199 -11.37 2.81 14.10
N GLY A 200 -11.85 3.88 14.73
CA GLY A 200 -11.56 4.17 16.13
C GLY A 200 -10.18 4.77 16.38
N LYS A 201 -9.82 4.83 17.67
CA LYS A 201 -8.56 5.40 18.17
C LYS A 201 -7.90 4.48 19.17
N THR A 202 -6.56 4.48 19.22
CA THR A 202 -5.80 3.81 20.28
C THR A 202 -6.09 4.45 21.65
N PRO A 203 -5.69 3.83 22.77
CA PRO A 203 -5.81 4.44 24.10
C PRO A 203 -5.12 5.80 24.23
N GLN A 204 -4.09 6.06 23.42
CA GLN A 204 -3.37 7.34 23.35
C GLN A 204 -4.07 8.37 22.44
N GLY A 205 -5.26 8.06 21.91
CA GLY A 205 -6.05 8.93 21.06
C GLY A 205 -5.60 8.99 19.59
N LEU A 206 -4.73 8.08 19.15
CA LEU A 206 -4.23 8.05 17.77
C LEU A 206 -5.20 7.28 16.84
N PRO A 207 -5.54 7.79 15.64
CA PRO A 207 -6.46 7.10 14.73
C PRO A 207 -5.92 5.74 14.27
N VAL A 208 -6.82 4.76 14.13
CA VAL A 208 -6.55 3.47 13.47
C VAL A 208 -7.27 3.45 12.12
N GLY A 209 -6.62 2.89 11.09
CA GLY A 209 -7.20 2.75 9.75
C GLY A 209 -7.66 1.32 9.46
N LEU A 210 -8.88 1.18 8.94
CA LEU A 210 -9.38 -0.04 8.29
C LEU A 210 -9.33 0.17 6.78
N GLN A 211 -8.69 -0.75 6.10
CA GLN A 211 -8.50 -0.75 4.66
C GLN A 211 -9.48 -1.72 4.00
N ILE A 212 -10.06 -1.31 2.87
CA ILE A 212 -10.95 -2.12 2.05
C ILE A 212 -10.41 -2.15 0.63
N PHE A 213 -10.04 -3.33 0.13
CA PHE A 213 -9.71 -3.55 -1.27
C PHE A 213 -10.91 -4.12 -2.03
N GLY A 214 -11.11 -3.62 -3.26
CA GLY A 214 -12.09 -4.15 -4.20
C GLY A 214 -11.44 -4.84 -5.40
N PRO A 215 -12.21 -5.60 -6.20
CA PRO A 215 -11.75 -6.07 -7.50
C PRO A 215 -11.43 -4.91 -8.45
N TYR A 216 -10.78 -5.21 -9.58
CA TYR A 216 -10.48 -4.22 -10.61
C TYR A 216 -11.74 -3.47 -11.06
N PHE A 217 -11.67 -2.14 -11.04
CA PHE A 217 -12.75 -1.24 -11.47
C PHE A 217 -14.06 -1.32 -10.66
N GLU A 218 -13.99 -1.85 -9.42
CA GLU A 218 -15.12 -1.95 -8.49
C GLU A 218 -15.02 -0.90 -7.35
N GLU A 219 -14.56 0.31 -7.67
CA GLU A 219 -14.50 1.43 -6.71
C GLU A 219 -15.88 1.76 -6.12
N SER A 220 -16.96 1.56 -6.88
CA SER A 220 -18.34 1.71 -6.39
C SER A 220 -18.59 0.86 -5.15
N ARG A 221 -18.15 -0.40 -5.17
CA ARG A 221 -18.31 -1.35 -4.05
C ARG A 221 -17.43 -1.00 -2.86
N VAL A 222 -16.20 -0.57 -3.13
CA VAL A 222 -15.26 -0.11 -2.10
C VAL A 222 -15.83 1.11 -1.37
N LEU A 223 -16.36 2.08 -2.12
CA LEU A 223 -16.97 3.29 -1.58
C LEU A 223 -18.30 2.99 -0.86
N GLN A 224 -19.13 2.09 -1.40
CA GLN A 224 -20.35 1.63 -0.76
C GLN A 224 -20.09 1.02 0.62
N LEU A 225 -19.11 0.11 0.72
CA LEU A 225 -18.70 -0.50 2.00
C LEU A 225 -18.14 0.54 2.98
N ALA A 226 -17.28 1.45 2.49
CA ALA A 226 -16.72 2.52 3.29
C ALA A 226 -17.81 3.46 3.85
N HIS A 227 -18.78 3.84 3.02
CA HIS A 227 -19.90 4.70 3.41
C HIS A 227 -20.84 4.02 4.41
N ALA A 228 -21.16 2.75 4.20
CA ALA A 228 -21.95 1.97 5.16
C ALA A 228 -21.24 1.85 6.51
N PHE A 229 -19.93 1.60 6.49
CA PHE A 229 -19.09 1.56 7.69
C PHE A 229 -19.07 2.91 8.43
N GLU A 230 -18.90 4.01 7.70
CA GLU A 230 -18.93 5.36 8.25
C GLU A 230 -20.28 5.69 8.91
N LYS A 231 -21.39 5.47 8.19
CA LYS A 231 -22.76 5.70 8.70
C LYS A 231 -23.08 4.89 9.95
N ALA A 232 -22.50 3.70 10.07
CA ALA A 232 -22.67 2.84 11.24
C ALA A 232 -21.80 3.24 12.45
N GLY A 233 -21.04 4.33 12.34
CA GLY A 233 -20.18 4.83 13.42
C GLY A 233 -18.78 4.21 13.42
N GLY A 234 -18.27 3.76 12.27
CA GLY A 234 -16.94 3.18 12.12
C GLY A 234 -15.80 4.01 12.73
N PHE A 235 -15.92 5.35 12.69
CA PHE A 235 -14.98 6.26 13.32
C PHE A 235 -14.88 6.11 14.85
N SER A 236 -15.98 5.71 15.49
CA SER A 236 -16.14 5.66 16.96
C SER A 236 -16.20 4.22 17.49
N VAL A 237 -15.71 3.25 16.72
CA VAL A 237 -15.68 1.84 17.14
C VAL A 237 -14.96 1.71 18.50
N ALA A 238 -15.66 1.07 19.44
CA ALA A 238 -15.27 0.91 20.84
C ALA A 238 -14.00 0.08 21.04
#